data_AF-A0A8J3Y9A0-F1
#
_entry.id   AF-A0A8J3Y9A0-F1
#
_cell.length_a   1.000
_cell.length_b   1.000
_cell.length_c   1.000
_cell.angle_alpha   90.00
_cell.angle_beta   90.00
_cell.angle_gamma   90.00
#
_symmetry.space_group_name_H-M   'P 1'
#
loop_
_entity.id
_entity.type
_entity.pdbx_description
1 polymer ?
#
loop_
_entity_poly.entity_id
_entity_poly.type
_entity_poly.pdbx_seq_one_letter_code
_entity_poly.pdbx_strand_id
1 'polypeptide(L)'
;MSQAKISKIETGSVIPAPADVDVLARALHADDAEVFRLVMLAESRRNRVQELPPGRTDAAIWQVEIAQLEAAASTFRVFQPAVVSGLLQASEYARTVLARVQSTVMDPPVEPDRAVAEAVSGRMRRQEVLTDRNKEFRFVMPETLLRFQLGRADVMPAQLNRLREVARPDNVEREATCDIEPLLDRYRRHYLALAAAQG
;
A
#
# COMPACT_ATOMS: atom_id res chain seq x y z
N MET A 1 29.14 -0.87 -15.88
CA MET A 1 27.85 -1.15 -16.55
C MET A 1 28.11 -1.79 -17.91
N SER A 2 27.15 -2.54 -18.46
CA SER A 2 27.28 -3.13 -19.81
C SER A 2 26.88 -2.13 -20.90
N GLN A 3 27.48 -2.23 -22.08
CA GLN A 3 27.19 -1.35 -23.21
C GLN A 3 25.71 -1.40 -23.65
N ALA A 4 25.10 -2.58 -23.59
CA ALA A 4 23.68 -2.75 -23.89
C ALA A 4 22.76 -1.97 -22.93
N LYS A 5 23.16 -1.81 -21.65
CA LYS A 5 22.38 -1.04 -20.68
C LYS A 5 22.52 0.47 -20.92
N ILE A 6 23.74 0.93 -21.25
CA ILE A 6 24.03 2.33 -21.58
C ILE A 6 23.23 2.77 -22.82
N SER A 7 23.28 1.98 -23.90
CA SER A 7 22.54 2.29 -25.14
C SER A 7 21.03 2.42 -24.91
N LYS A 8 20.42 1.57 -24.08
CA LYS A 8 18.99 1.66 -23.74
C LYS A 8 18.64 2.91 -22.93
N ILE A 9 19.57 3.40 -22.11
CA ILE A 9 19.40 4.63 -21.33
C ILE A 9 19.50 5.84 -22.27
N GLU A 10 20.50 5.88 -23.14
CA GLU A 10 20.72 6.98 -24.10
C GLU A 10 19.58 7.14 -25.10
N THR A 11 18.97 6.03 -25.54
CA THR A 11 17.81 6.06 -26.46
C THR A 11 16.48 6.29 -25.74
N GLY A 12 16.48 6.46 -24.41
CA GLY A 12 15.27 6.66 -23.61
C GLY A 12 14.39 5.41 -23.48
N SER A 13 14.87 4.24 -23.92
CA SER A 13 14.15 2.96 -23.82
C SER A 13 14.09 2.42 -22.38
N VAL A 14 15.01 2.83 -21.51
CA VAL A 14 15.05 2.50 -20.08
C VAL A 14 15.33 3.76 -19.27
N ILE A 15 14.53 4.02 -18.24
CA ILE A 15 14.80 5.08 -17.28
C ILE A 15 15.93 4.61 -16.33
N PRO A 16 17.06 5.33 -16.23
CA PRO A 16 18.17 4.91 -15.38
C PRO A 16 17.80 4.94 -13.89
N ALA A 17 18.30 3.97 -13.13
CA ALA A 17 18.21 4.03 -11.67
C ALA A 17 19.11 5.16 -11.12
N PRO A 18 18.82 5.75 -9.94
CA PRO A 18 19.70 6.73 -9.31
C PRO A 18 21.15 6.23 -9.18
N ALA A 19 21.34 4.94 -8.86
CA ALA A 19 22.67 4.32 -8.84
C ALA A 19 23.33 4.22 -10.22
N ASP A 20 22.55 4.00 -11.29
CA ASP A 20 23.09 4.05 -12.66
C ASP A 20 23.50 5.47 -13.02
N VAL A 21 22.74 6.48 -12.56
CA VAL A 21 23.06 7.90 -12.78
C VAL A 21 24.31 8.32 -12.01
N ASP A 22 24.50 7.90 -10.77
CA ASP A 22 25.74 8.17 -10.02
C ASP A 22 26.96 7.59 -10.77
N VAL A 23 26.90 6.31 -11.17
CA VAL A 23 27.97 5.65 -11.91
C VAL A 23 28.28 6.36 -13.23
N LEU A 24 27.25 6.72 -14.00
CA LEU A 24 27.43 7.42 -15.29
C LEU A 24 27.95 8.84 -15.10
N ALA A 25 27.41 9.61 -14.15
CA ALA A 25 27.83 10.99 -13.89
C ALA A 25 29.29 11.06 -13.42
N ARG A 26 29.71 10.15 -12.54
CA ARG A 26 31.12 10.05 -12.12
C ARG A 26 32.04 9.59 -13.24
N ALA A 27 31.60 8.64 -14.07
CA ALA A 27 32.35 8.21 -15.25
C ALA A 27 32.52 9.32 -16.29
N LEU A 28 31.58 10.27 -16.34
CA LEU A 28 31.63 11.47 -17.17
C LEU A 28 32.30 12.67 -16.47
N HIS A 29 32.93 12.45 -15.31
CA HIS A 29 33.67 13.45 -14.56
C HIS A 29 32.82 14.66 -14.09
N ALA A 30 31.53 14.44 -13.82
CA ALA A 30 30.72 15.44 -13.14
C ALA A 30 31.23 15.68 -11.71
N ASP A 31 31.13 16.92 -11.23
CA ASP A 31 31.43 17.26 -9.84
C ASP A 31 30.36 16.72 -8.88
N ASP A 32 30.66 16.67 -7.58
CA ASP A 32 29.75 16.08 -6.59
C ASP A 32 28.40 16.81 -6.49
N ALA A 33 28.36 18.12 -6.76
CA ALA A 33 27.12 18.88 -6.75
C ALA A 33 26.23 18.51 -7.94
N GLU A 34 26.83 18.32 -9.12
CA GLU A 34 26.14 17.91 -10.33
C GLU A 34 25.72 16.43 -10.28
N VAL A 35 26.57 15.55 -9.74
CA VAL A 35 26.21 14.15 -9.45
C VAL A 35 24.99 14.12 -8.53
N PHE A 36 25.02 14.86 -7.42
CA PHE A 36 23.89 14.96 -6.50
C PHE A 36 22.63 15.46 -7.20
N ARG A 37 22.72 16.54 -7.98
CA ARG A 37 21.59 17.11 -8.74
C ARG A 37 20.99 16.10 -9.72
N LEU A 38 21.82 15.36 -10.45
CA LEU A 38 21.39 14.36 -11.44
C LEU A 38 20.76 13.14 -10.78
N VAL A 39 21.33 12.67 -9.67
CA VAL A 39 20.75 11.57 -8.86
C VAL A 39 19.38 11.97 -8.32
N MET A 40 19.24 13.17 -7.75
CA MET A 40 17.96 13.70 -7.28
C MET A 40 16.94 13.87 -8.42
N LEU A 41 17.39 14.23 -9.61
CA LEU A 41 16.52 14.29 -10.80
C LEU A 41 16.05 12.90 -11.25
N ALA A 42 16.91 11.89 -11.16
CA ALA A 42 16.53 10.51 -11.44
C ALA A 42 15.54 9.96 -10.40
N GLU A 43 15.70 10.35 -9.13
CA GLU A 43 14.75 10.05 -8.07
C GLU A 43 13.40 10.75 -8.29
N SER A 44 13.40 12.02 -8.69
CA SER A 44 12.16 12.75 -8.94
C SER A 44 11.40 12.21 -10.17
N ARG A 45 12.12 11.67 -11.16
CA ARG A 45 11.53 10.92 -12.30
C ARG A 45 10.98 9.55 -11.88
N ARG A 46 11.48 8.96 -10.79
CA ARG A 46 10.88 7.76 -10.15
C ARG A 46 9.61 8.07 -9.37
N ASN A 47 9.30 9.33 -9.05
CA ASN A 47 7.97 9.74 -8.57
C ASN A 47 6.88 9.65 -9.64
N ARG A 48 7.05 8.76 -10.64
CA ARG A 48 5.99 8.41 -11.59
C ARG A 48 4.78 7.96 -10.78
N VAL A 49 3.63 8.54 -11.12
CA VAL A 49 2.35 7.84 -10.96
C VAL A 49 2.55 6.50 -11.66
N GLN A 50 2.70 5.44 -10.86
CA GLN A 50 2.68 4.09 -11.40
C GLN A 50 1.23 3.83 -11.76
N GLU A 51 0.85 4.17 -12.99
CA GLU A 51 -0.39 3.69 -13.56
C GLU A 51 -0.37 2.17 -13.49
N LEU A 52 -1.40 1.57 -12.89
CA LEU A 52 -1.53 0.12 -12.85
C LEU A 52 -1.49 -0.38 -14.31
N PRO A 53 -0.52 -1.22 -14.69
CA PRO A 53 -0.52 -1.86 -15.99
C PRO A 53 -1.85 -2.60 -16.20
N PRO A 54 -2.53 -2.43 -17.34
CA PRO A 54 -3.71 -3.21 -17.67
C PRO A 54 -3.36 -4.70 -17.84
N GLY A 55 -4.33 -5.59 -17.65
CA GLY A 55 -4.17 -7.03 -17.89
C GLY A 55 -3.58 -7.83 -16.72
N ARG A 56 -3.79 -7.37 -15.48
CA ARG A 56 -3.44 -8.18 -14.29
C ARG A 56 -4.52 -9.21 -14.02
N THR A 57 -4.10 -10.47 -13.92
CA THR A 57 -4.96 -11.61 -13.62
C THR A 57 -5.01 -11.95 -12.13
N ASP A 58 -3.97 -11.62 -11.34
CA ASP A 58 -3.81 -12.18 -10.00
C ASP A 58 -3.50 -11.13 -8.90
N ALA A 59 -4.44 -10.97 -7.98
CA ALA A 59 -4.29 -10.10 -6.81
C ALA A 59 -3.18 -10.54 -5.84
N ALA A 60 -2.78 -11.82 -5.84
CA ALA A 60 -1.71 -12.36 -5.00
C ALA A 60 -0.33 -11.90 -5.49
N ILE A 61 -0.08 -11.95 -6.81
CA ILE A 61 1.14 -11.40 -7.42
C ILE A 61 1.29 -9.91 -7.06
N TRP A 62 0.19 -9.17 -7.11
CA TRP A 62 0.17 -7.77 -6.71
C TRP A 62 0.55 -7.56 -5.24
N GLN A 63 0.20 -8.48 -4.34
CA GLN A 63 0.65 -8.38 -2.95
C GLN A 63 2.17 -8.54 -2.84
N VAL A 64 2.80 -9.43 -3.63
CA VAL A 64 4.25 -9.63 -3.62
C VAL A 64 4.99 -8.36 -4.06
N GLU A 65 4.52 -7.72 -5.12
CA GLU A 65 5.12 -6.48 -5.63
C GLU A 65 5.03 -5.35 -4.61
N ILE A 66 3.86 -5.13 -4.01
CA ILE A 66 3.72 -4.09 -3.00
C ILE A 66 4.59 -4.40 -1.77
N ALA A 67 4.71 -5.68 -1.36
CA ALA A 67 5.57 -6.06 -0.25
C ALA A 67 7.03 -5.65 -0.48
N GLN A 68 7.54 -5.76 -1.71
CA GLN A 68 8.90 -5.34 -2.05
C GLN A 68 9.07 -3.83 -1.94
N LEU A 69 8.07 -3.06 -2.37
CA LEU A 69 8.07 -1.59 -2.24
C LEU A 69 8.02 -1.16 -0.77
N GLU A 70 7.14 -1.77 0.02
CA GLU A 70 7.03 -1.52 1.47
C GLU A 70 8.32 -1.88 2.22
N ALA A 71 8.96 -2.99 1.85
CA ALA A 71 10.23 -3.42 2.42
C ALA A 71 11.37 -2.44 2.10
N ALA A 72 11.40 -1.90 0.88
CA ALA A 72 12.44 -0.94 0.46
C ALA A 72 12.22 0.50 0.99
N ALA A 73 10.99 0.87 1.36
CA ALA A 73 10.67 2.24 1.77
C ALA A 73 11.10 2.52 3.22
N SER A 74 11.78 3.64 3.48
CA SER A 74 11.98 4.17 4.85
C SER A 74 10.76 4.95 5.35
N THR A 75 9.99 5.54 4.45
CA THR A 75 8.77 6.27 4.76
C THR A 75 7.63 5.80 3.88
N PHE A 76 6.52 5.43 4.49
CA PHE A 76 5.29 5.01 3.83
C PHE A 76 4.19 6.03 4.09
N ARG A 77 3.69 6.68 3.04
CA ARG A 77 2.56 7.61 3.12
C ARG A 77 1.48 7.15 2.16
N VAL A 78 0.27 6.97 2.66
CA VAL A 78 -0.86 6.55 1.82
C VAL A 78 -2.12 7.33 2.13
N PHE A 79 -2.81 7.74 1.08
CA PHE A 79 -4.17 8.21 1.13
C PHE A 79 -5.07 7.15 0.47
N GLN A 80 -6.11 6.70 1.18
CA GLN A 80 -7.10 5.78 0.63
C GLN A 80 -8.50 6.36 0.82
N PRO A 81 -9.16 6.84 -0.26
CA PRO A 81 -10.46 7.50 -0.14
C PRO A 81 -11.64 6.53 -0.04
N ALA A 82 -11.48 5.27 -0.46
CA ALA A 82 -12.59 4.34 -0.67
C ALA A 82 -12.58 3.09 0.20
N VAL A 83 -11.41 2.69 0.72
CA VAL A 83 -11.24 1.49 1.55
C VAL A 83 -10.16 1.74 2.59
N VAL A 84 -10.23 1.06 3.74
CA VAL A 84 -9.14 1.13 4.73
C VAL A 84 -7.84 0.64 4.08
N SER A 85 -6.69 1.26 4.37
CA SER A 85 -5.38 0.82 3.86
C SER A 85 -5.13 -0.65 4.14
N GLY A 86 -4.60 -1.40 3.15
CA GLY A 86 -4.35 -2.84 3.25
C GLY A 86 -3.50 -3.26 4.45
N LEU A 87 -2.60 -2.39 4.91
CA LEU A 87 -1.78 -2.61 6.10
C LEU A 87 -2.58 -2.55 7.41
N LEU A 88 -3.74 -1.91 7.40
CA LEU A 88 -4.60 -1.69 8.57
C LEU A 88 -5.89 -2.55 8.53
N GLN A 89 -6.01 -3.45 7.55
CA GLN A 89 -7.22 -4.26 7.36
C GLN A 89 -7.25 -5.48 8.30
N ALA A 90 -8.43 -5.83 8.81
CA ALA A 90 -8.69 -7.16 9.35
C ALA A 90 -8.89 -8.17 8.20
N SER A 91 -8.68 -9.46 8.46
CA SER A 91 -8.71 -10.52 7.43
C SER A 91 -9.99 -10.56 6.60
N GLU A 92 -11.17 -10.50 7.25
CA GLU A 92 -12.46 -10.56 6.55
C GLU A 92 -12.78 -9.27 5.76
N TYR A 93 -12.32 -8.11 6.26
CA TYR A 93 -12.41 -6.86 5.50
C TYR A 93 -11.49 -6.93 4.27
N ALA A 94 -10.26 -7.44 4.44
CA ALA A 94 -9.32 -7.65 3.35
C ALA A 94 -9.87 -8.60 2.29
N ARG A 95 -10.51 -9.71 2.71
CA ARG A 95 -11.19 -10.64 1.80
C ARG A 95 -12.27 -9.94 0.98
N THR A 96 -13.10 -9.12 1.62
CA THR A 96 -14.16 -8.36 0.95
C THR A 96 -13.59 -7.37 -0.08
N VAL A 97 -12.51 -6.66 0.27
CA VAL A 97 -11.83 -5.73 -0.65
C VAL A 97 -11.21 -6.49 -1.82
N LEU A 98 -10.45 -7.55 -1.55
CA LEU A 98 -9.71 -8.30 -2.56
C LEU A 98 -10.64 -9.03 -3.53
N ALA A 99 -11.74 -9.60 -3.05
CA ALA A 99 -12.76 -10.19 -3.92
C ALA A 99 -13.36 -9.15 -4.88
N ARG A 100 -13.67 -7.95 -4.38
CA ARG A 100 -14.18 -6.85 -5.23
C ARG A 100 -13.14 -6.38 -6.24
N VAL A 101 -11.88 -6.23 -5.84
CA VAL A 101 -10.80 -5.85 -6.76
C VAL A 101 -10.63 -6.91 -7.85
N GLN A 102 -10.59 -8.19 -7.48
CA GLN A 102 -10.47 -9.30 -8.43
C GLN A 102 -11.62 -9.32 -9.43
N SER A 103 -12.85 -9.00 -9.01
CA SER A 103 -14.03 -9.05 -9.88
C SER A 103 -14.28 -7.78 -10.71
N THR A 104 -13.62 -6.66 -10.40
CA THR A 104 -13.91 -5.35 -11.05
C THR A 104 -12.73 -4.72 -11.78
N VAL A 105 -11.51 -5.02 -11.36
CA VAL A 105 -10.28 -4.36 -11.87
C VAL A 105 -9.35 -5.35 -12.58
N MET A 106 -9.48 -6.64 -12.29
CA MET A 106 -8.57 -7.68 -12.78
C MET A 106 -9.27 -8.59 -13.78
N ASP A 107 -8.47 -9.19 -14.65
CA ASP A 107 -8.94 -10.27 -15.51
C ASP A 107 -9.32 -11.48 -14.65
N PRO A 108 -10.38 -12.23 -15.02
CA PRO A 108 -10.84 -13.37 -14.24
C PRO A 108 -9.74 -14.44 -14.17
N PRO A 109 -9.31 -14.85 -12.96
CA PRO A 109 -8.31 -15.88 -12.79
C PRO A 109 -8.96 -17.26 -12.99
N VAL A 110 -8.13 -18.28 -13.19
CA VAL A 110 -8.59 -19.67 -13.34
C VAL A 110 -9.32 -20.16 -12.08
N GLU A 111 -8.84 -19.76 -10.89
CA GLU A 111 -9.43 -20.11 -9.59
C GLU A 111 -9.63 -18.85 -8.72
N PRO A 112 -10.76 -18.12 -8.86
CA PRO A 112 -10.98 -16.85 -8.17
C PRO A 112 -10.91 -16.92 -6.65
N ASP A 113 -11.53 -17.93 -6.05
CA ASP A 113 -11.55 -18.06 -4.58
C ASP A 113 -10.16 -18.34 -4.01
N ARG A 114 -9.36 -19.13 -4.72
CA ARG A 114 -7.97 -19.40 -4.36
C ARG A 114 -7.11 -18.16 -4.50
N ALA A 115 -7.21 -17.44 -5.62
CA ALA A 115 -6.47 -16.20 -5.83
C ALA A 115 -6.78 -15.17 -4.74
N VAL A 116 -8.05 -15.01 -4.36
CA VAL A 116 -8.46 -14.14 -3.26
C VAL A 116 -7.88 -14.62 -1.92
N ALA A 117 -7.95 -15.92 -1.62
CA ALA A 117 -7.41 -16.46 -0.37
C ALA A 117 -5.89 -16.26 -0.25
N GLU A 118 -5.14 -16.52 -1.33
CA GLU A 118 -3.69 -16.28 -1.41
C GLU A 118 -3.35 -14.80 -1.27
N ALA A 119 -4.12 -13.92 -1.93
CA ALA A 119 -3.98 -12.47 -1.79
C ALA A 119 -4.27 -11.99 -0.37
N VAL A 120 -5.29 -12.54 0.31
CA VAL A 120 -5.57 -12.21 1.72
C VAL A 120 -4.40 -12.62 2.59
N SER A 121 -3.88 -13.84 2.43
CA SER A 121 -2.71 -14.32 3.17
C SER A 121 -1.48 -13.43 2.93
N GLY A 122 -1.20 -13.07 1.67
CA GLY A 122 -0.12 -12.15 1.32
C GLY A 122 -0.30 -10.78 1.97
N ARG A 123 -1.52 -10.24 1.99
CA ARG A 123 -1.83 -8.97 2.64
C ARG A 123 -1.64 -9.03 4.15
N MET A 124 -2.06 -10.10 4.82
CA MET A 124 -1.91 -10.23 6.27
C MET A 124 -0.42 -10.33 6.65
N ARG A 125 0.38 -11.10 5.90
CA ARG A 125 1.85 -11.19 6.10
C ARG A 125 2.53 -9.83 5.95
N ARG A 126 2.12 -9.02 4.97
CA ARG A 126 2.67 -7.67 4.77
C ARG A 126 2.51 -6.74 5.97
N GLN A 127 1.50 -6.95 6.83
CA GLN A 127 1.27 -6.09 7.98
C GLN A 127 2.40 -6.18 9.04
N GLU A 128 3.25 -7.20 8.97
CA GLU A 128 4.44 -7.33 9.82
C GLU A 128 5.38 -6.11 9.67
N VAL A 129 5.39 -5.44 8.51
CA VAL A 129 6.20 -4.24 8.27
C VAL A 129 5.89 -3.10 9.24
N LEU A 130 4.66 -3.05 9.80
CA LEU A 130 4.27 -2.03 10.79
C LEU A 130 5.03 -2.15 12.11
N THR A 131 5.68 -3.29 12.35
CA THR A 131 6.48 -3.53 13.56
C THR A 131 7.92 -3.01 13.44
N ASP A 132 8.36 -2.66 12.23
CA ASP A 132 9.70 -2.12 11.98
C ASP A 132 9.81 -0.69 12.51
N ARG A 133 10.64 -0.51 13.55
CA ARG A 133 10.86 0.78 14.22
C ARG A 133 11.70 1.77 13.41
N ASN A 134 12.33 1.32 12.32
CA ASN A 134 13.13 2.18 11.44
C ASN A 134 12.30 2.79 10.30
N LYS A 135 11.01 2.49 10.24
CA LYS A 135 10.10 2.96 9.20
C LYS A 135 9.07 3.92 9.78
N GLU A 136 8.77 4.96 9.01
CA GLU A 136 7.71 5.91 9.33
C GLU A 136 6.46 5.61 8.50
N PHE A 137 5.30 5.51 9.15
CA PHE A 137 4.02 5.27 8.49
C PHE A 137 3.05 6.43 8.71
N ARG A 138 2.47 6.97 7.62
CA ARG A 138 1.39 7.94 7.67
C ARG A 138 0.20 7.46 6.83
N PHE A 139 -0.94 7.33 7.49
CA PHE A 139 -2.20 6.89 6.88
C PHE A 139 -3.20 8.03 6.92
N VAL A 140 -3.72 8.40 5.74
CA VAL A 140 -4.80 9.38 5.61
C VAL A 140 -6.01 8.66 5.02
N MET A 141 -7.14 8.75 5.72
CA MET A 141 -8.39 8.15 5.28
C MET A 141 -9.59 8.95 5.80
N PRO A 142 -10.69 9.04 5.05
CA PRO A 142 -11.87 9.76 5.50
C PRO A 142 -12.65 8.96 6.55
N GLU A 143 -13.28 9.66 7.51
CA GLU A 143 -14.15 9.06 8.54
C GLU A 143 -15.29 8.23 7.93
N THR A 144 -15.71 8.55 6.71
CA THR A 144 -16.74 7.80 5.97
C THR A 144 -16.41 6.32 5.85
N LEU A 145 -15.14 5.91 5.86
CA LEU A 145 -14.75 4.50 5.84
C LEU A 145 -15.09 3.74 7.13
N LEU A 146 -15.28 4.45 8.24
CA LEU A 146 -15.76 3.87 9.50
C LEU A 146 -17.28 3.70 9.52
N ARG A 147 -18.00 4.42 8.65
CA ARG A 147 -19.46 4.41 8.52
C ARG A 147 -19.95 3.55 7.36
N PHE A 148 -19.16 3.45 6.28
CA PHE A 148 -19.57 2.76 5.08
C PHE A 148 -19.44 1.24 5.28
N GLN A 149 -20.57 0.54 5.25
CA GLN A 149 -20.58 -0.91 5.36
C GLN A 149 -20.00 -1.54 4.10
N LEU A 150 -18.75 -1.98 4.18
CA LEU A 150 -18.15 -2.77 3.12
C LEU A 150 -18.47 -4.25 3.33
N GLY A 151 -19.33 -4.81 2.49
CA GLY A 151 -19.75 -6.20 2.59
C GLY A 151 -20.81 -6.40 3.68
N ARG A 152 -20.65 -7.42 4.52
CA ARG A 152 -21.60 -7.72 5.61
C ARG A 152 -21.33 -6.87 6.85
N ALA A 153 -22.38 -6.57 7.63
CA ALA A 153 -22.27 -5.73 8.82
C ALA A 153 -21.37 -6.34 9.91
N ASP A 154 -21.31 -7.66 10.02
CA ASP A 154 -20.51 -8.41 11.01
C ASP A 154 -19.00 -8.33 10.78
N VAL A 155 -18.55 -7.92 9.58
CA VAL A 155 -17.12 -7.73 9.27
C VAL A 155 -16.55 -6.47 9.92
N MET A 156 -17.37 -5.42 10.04
CA MET A 156 -16.91 -4.10 10.47
C MET A 156 -16.42 -4.04 11.93
N PRO A 157 -17.05 -4.70 12.92
CA PRO A 157 -16.54 -4.72 14.29
C PRO A 157 -15.09 -5.21 14.39
N ALA A 158 -14.71 -6.24 13.64
CA ALA A 158 -13.34 -6.74 13.61
C ALA A 158 -12.38 -5.72 12.96
N GLN A 159 -12.81 -5.06 11.88
CA GLN A 159 -12.03 -3.99 11.24
C GLN A 159 -11.80 -2.80 12.18
N LEU A 160 -12.82 -2.36 12.90
CA LEU A 160 -12.72 -1.24 13.85
C LEU A 160 -11.81 -1.59 15.04
N ASN A 161 -11.86 -2.83 15.53
CA ASN A 161 -10.93 -3.32 16.54
C ASN A 161 -9.49 -3.34 16.00
N ARG A 162 -9.26 -3.77 14.76
CA ARG A 162 -7.93 -3.75 14.15
C ARG A 162 -7.37 -2.33 14.07
N LEU A 163 -8.18 -1.35 13.68
CA LEU A 163 -7.79 0.07 13.68
C LEU A 163 -7.41 0.56 15.07
N ARG A 164 -8.14 0.12 16.10
CA ARG A 164 -7.82 0.41 17.50
C ARG A 164 -6.45 -0.15 17.90
N GLU A 165 -6.18 -1.40 17.54
CA GLU A 165 -4.92 -2.07 17.88
C GLU A 165 -3.71 -1.38 17.24
N VAL A 166 -3.77 -1.08 15.95
CA VAL A 166 -2.66 -0.44 15.22
C VAL A 166 -2.51 1.05 15.55
N ALA A 167 -3.53 1.68 16.12
CA ALA A 167 -3.47 3.06 16.59
C ALA A 167 -2.86 3.19 18.00
N ARG A 168 -2.64 2.08 18.73
CA ARG A 168 -1.98 2.09 20.04
C ARG A 168 -0.48 2.35 19.85
N PRO A 169 0.10 3.28 20.63
CA PRO A 169 1.36 3.90 20.28
C PRO A 169 2.54 2.99 20.62
N ASP A 170 3.45 2.84 19.66
CA ASP A 170 4.90 2.77 19.88
C ASP A 170 5.63 3.33 18.63
N ASN A 171 5.06 3.18 17.42
CA ASN A 171 5.76 3.51 16.14
C ASN A 171 4.96 4.35 15.12
N VAL A 172 3.73 4.79 15.43
CA VAL A 172 2.90 5.58 14.50
C VAL A 172 2.85 7.02 14.99
N GLU A 173 3.55 7.91 14.28
CA GLU A 173 3.55 9.34 14.55
C GLU A 173 2.12 9.88 14.38
N ARG A 174 1.52 10.31 15.50
CA ARG A 174 0.20 10.94 15.50
C ARG A 174 0.37 12.39 15.10
N GLU A 175 0.29 12.69 13.81
CA GLU A 175 -0.01 14.06 13.39
C GLU A 175 -1.47 14.34 13.79
N ALA A 176 -1.63 14.80 15.03
CA ALA A 176 -2.90 14.93 15.71
C ALA A 176 -3.86 15.81 14.92
N THR A 177 -4.90 15.20 14.33
CA THR A 177 -6.07 15.94 13.84
C THR A 177 -7.38 15.40 14.42
N CYS A 178 -7.43 14.14 14.90
CA CYS A 178 -8.62 13.58 15.54
C CYS A 178 -8.27 12.43 16.47
N ASP A 179 -8.74 12.46 17.71
CA ASP A 179 -8.83 11.25 18.53
C ASP A 179 -9.86 10.33 17.89
N ILE A 180 -9.40 9.22 17.30
CA ILE A 180 -10.26 8.29 16.58
C ILE A 180 -11.06 7.39 17.51
N GLU A 181 -10.67 7.27 18.78
CA GLU A 181 -11.26 6.29 19.70
C GLU A 181 -12.78 6.47 19.91
N PRO A 182 -13.29 7.70 20.14
CA PRO A 182 -14.73 7.95 20.21
C PRO A 182 -15.48 7.56 18.92
N LEU A 183 -14.85 7.74 17.75
CA LEU A 183 -15.42 7.37 16.47
C LEU A 183 -15.51 5.84 16.35
N LEU A 184 -14.42 5.13 16.67
CA LEU A 184 -14.36 3.67 16.65
C LEU A 184 -15.43 3.05 17.56
N ASP A 185 -15.58 3.56 18.79
CA ASP A 185 -16.61 3.10 19.74
C ASP A 185 -18.03 3.31 19.21
N ARG A 186 -18.30 4.50 18.65
CA ARG A 186 -19.61 4.84 18.09
C ARG A 186 -20.00 3.92 16.95
N TYR A 187 -19.10 3.72 15.99
CA TYR A 187 -19.39 2.89 14.81
C TYR A 187 -19.42 1.40 15.14
N ARG A 188 -18.61 0.94 16.10
CA ARG A 188 -18.65 -0.45 16.55
C ARG A 188 -20.00 -0.80 17.16
N ARG A 189 -20.55 0.06 18.04
CA ARG A 189 -21.90 -0.13 18.59
C ARG A 189 -22.96 -0.18 17.49
N HIS A 190 -22.87 0.72 16.51
CA HIS A 190 -23.79 0.74 15.37
C HIS A 190 -23.76 -0.59 14.59
N TYR A 191 -22.58 -1.11 14.25
CA TYR A 191 -22.49 -2.35 13.48
C TYR A 191 -22.87 -3.59 14.27
N LEU A 192 -22.60 -3.64 15.58
CA LEU A 192 -23.06 -4.76 16.40
C LEU A 192 -24.60 -4.81 16.44
N ALA A 193 -25.26 -3.66 16.58
CA ALA A 193 -26.72 -3.59 16.50
C ALA A 193 -27.25 -3.97 15.11
N LEU A 194 -26.58 -3.52 14.05
CA LEU A 194 -26.97 -3.83 12.68
C LEU A 194 -26.81 -5.33 12.35
N ALA A 195 -25.71 -5.95 12.80
CA ALA A 195 -25.47 -7.38 12.62
C ALA A 195 -26.51 -8.22 13.39
N ALA A 196 -26.88 -7.81 14.61
CA ALA A 196 -27.90 -8.49 15.40
C ALA A 196 -29.31 -8.39 14.78
N ALA A 197 -29.60 -7.35 13.99
CA ALA A 197 -30.87 -7.20 13.29
C ALA A 197 -30.94 -7.97 11.96
N GLN A 198 -29.81 -8.47 11.45
CA GLN A 198 -29.70 -9.18 10.18
C GLN A 198 -29.57 -10.71 10.33
N GLY A 199 -29.42 -11.20 11.57
CA GLY A 199 -29.40 -12.63 11.91
C GLY A 199 -30.72 -13.08 12.53
#